data_AF-A0A928IKY5-F1
#
_entry.id   AF-A0A928IKY5-F1
#
_cell.length_a   1.000
_cell.length_b   1.000
_cell.length_c   1.000
_cell.angle_alpha   90.00
_cell.angle_beta   90.00
_cell.angle_gamma   90.00
#
_symmetry.space_group_name_H-M   'P 1'
#
loop_
_entity.id
_entity.type
_entity.pdbx_description
1 polymer ?
#
loop_
_entity_poly.entity_id
_entity_poly.type
_entity_poly.pdbx_seq_one_letter_code
_entity_poly.pdbx_strand_id
1 'polypeptide(L)'
;MANRQNFGMNTNMKINRQSPTPLYNCPKKPVTDRMERMNVDCNMGDDCKAIMRRLQKIDFSIVDTVLYLDAYPECKKALEYYHKLLSEREALRSALASKCKRPMSPFENDSDCSWDWISSPWPWEASAN
;
A
#
# COMPACT_ATOMS: atom_id res chain seq x y z
N MET A 1 2.37 -40.60 -38.19
CA MET A 1 1.66 -41.60 -37.36
C MET A 1 2.40 -41.67 -36.03
N ALA A 2 1.72 -41.34 -34.93
CA ALA A 2 2.30 -41.34 -33.59
C ALA A 2 2.63 -42.77 -33.14
N ASN A 3 3.71 -42.95 -32.37
CA ASN A 3 3.72 -44.04 -31.40
C ASN A 3 4.39 -43.60 -30.09
N ARG A 4 3.62 -43.76 -29.01
CA ARG A 4 4.01 -43.48 -27.62
C ARG A 4 4.96 -44.56 -27.14
N GLN A 5 6.00 -44.19 -26.39
CA GLN A 5 6.55 -45.08 -25.38
C GLN A 5 6.70 -44.34 -24.06
N ASN A 6 5.86 -44.75 -23.11
CA ASN A 6 5.97 -44.43 -21.69
C ASN A 6 7.30 -44.99 -21.16
N PHE A 7 8.09 -44.15 -20.50
CA PHE A 7 9.15 -44.62 -19.61
C PHE A 7 8.82 -44.14 -18.19
N GLY A 8 8.47 -45.11 -17.35
CA GLY A 8 8.16 -44.89 -15.94
C GLY A 8 9.37 -44.38 -15.18
N MET A 9 9.12 -43.47 -14.24
CA MET A 9 10.14 -42.99 -13.31
C MET A 9 10.37 -44.04 -12.22
N ASN A 10 11.55 -44.67 -12.25
CA ASN A 10 12.08 -45.45 -11.15
C ASN A 10 12.67 -44.50 -10.10
N THR A 11 12.12 -44.57 -8.90
CA THR A 11 12.56 -43.87 -7.69
C THR A 11 13.83 -44.52 -7.14
N ASN A 12 14.94 -43.79 -7.08
CA ASN A 12 15.86 -43.73 -5.92
C ASN A 12 17.23 -43.14 -6.29
N MET A 13 17.41 -41.84 -6.04
CA MET A 13 18.69 -41.29 -5.58
C MET A 13 18.39 -40.34 -4.41
N LYS A 14 18.92 -40.69 -3.24
CA LYS A 14 18.83 -39.87 -2.03
C LYS A 14 19.69 -38.62 -2.21
N ILE A 15 19.07 -37.56 -2.72
CA ILE A 15 19.62 -36.21 -2.64
C ILE A 15 19.61 -35.85 -1.15
N ASN A 16 20.77 -35.60 -0.55
CA ASN A 16 20.86 -35.06 0.80
C ASN A 16 20.20 -33.66 0.79
N ARG A 17 18.91 -33.62 1.16
CA ARG A 17 18.11 -32.39 1.29
C ARG A 17 18.37 -31.78 2.66
N GLN A 18 19.57 -31.30 2.92
CA GLN A 18 19.69 -30.14 3.80
C GLN A 18 19.53 -28.91 2.92
N SER A 19 18.29 -28.72 2.46
CA SER A 19 17.83 -27.48 1.87
C SER A 19 18.03 -26.36 2.91
N PRO A 20 18.56 -25.18 2.52
CA PRO A 20 18.59 -24.03 3.41
C PRO A 20 17.17 -23.82 3.94
N THR A 21 17.03 -23.68 5.26
CA THR A 21 15.74 -23.47 5.90
C THR A 21 14.97 -22.38 5.15
N PRO A 22 13.74 -22.62 4.69
CA PRO A 22 13.17 -21.72 3.71
C PRO A 22 12.64 -20.48 4.43
N LEU A 23 12.70 -19.33 3.75
CA LEU A 23 12.37 -17.99 4.27
C LEU A 23 10.88 -17.80 4.65
N TYR A 24 10.16 -18.85 5.09
CA TYR A 24 8.73 -18.81 5.40
C TYR A 24 8.41 -18.87 6.90
N ASN A 25 9.41 -18.86 7.78
CA ASN A 25 9.17 -18.85 9.23
C ASN A 25 8.90 -17.43 9.75
N CYS A 26 7.99 -16.72 9.09
CA CYS A 26 7.39 -15.51 9.63
C CYS A 26 6.19 -15.93 10.49
N PRO A 27 6.06 -15.45 11.74
CA PRO A 27 4.87 -15.72 12.54
C PRO A 27 3.67 -15.19 11.74
N LYS A 28 2.74 -16.09 11.42
CA LYS A 28 1.47 -15.67 10.81
C LYS A 28 0.83 -14.73 11.82
N LYS A 29 0.76 -13.44 11.48
CA LYS A 29 -0.11 -12.52 12.23
C LYS A 29 -1.47 -13.22 12.28
N PRO A 30 -2.11 -13.33 13.46
CA PRO A 30 -3.45 -13.91 13.51
C PRO A 30 -4.27 -13.21 12.43
N VAL A 31 -5.05 -13.98 11.67
CA VAL A 31 -6.09 -13.38 10.83
C VAL A 31 -7.05 -12.78 11.84
N THR A 32 -6.75 -11.53 12.22
CA THR A 32 -7.51 -10.82 13.22
C THR A 32 -8.93 -10.81 12.72
N ASP A 33 -9.85 -11.18 13.60
CA ASP A 33 -11.27 -11.18 13.29
C ASP A 33 -11.60 -9.81 12.68
N ARG A 34 -12.53 -9.77 11.73
CA ARG A 34 -12.84 -8.54 10.96
C ARG A 34 -13.01 -7.32 11.87
N MET A 35 -13.48 -7.53 13.10
CA MET A 35 -13.65 -6.54 14.17
C MET A 35 -12.34 -6.02 14.80
N GLU A 36 -11.27 -6.81 14.91
CA GLU A 36 -9.96 -6.35 15.41
C GLU A 36 -9.24 -5.45 14.39
N ARG A 37 -9.45 -5.66 13.08
CA ARG A 37 -8.95 -4.75 12.03
C ARG A 37 -9.60 -3.37 12.06
N MET A 38 -10.84 -3.27 12.53
CA MET A 38 -11.54 -2.00 12.72
C MET A 38 -10.96 -1.18 13.90
N ASN A 39 -10.27 -1.82 14.84
CA ASN A 39 -9.71 -1.18 16.03
C ASN A 39 -8.36 -0.48 15.78
N VAL A 40 -7.78 -0.61 14.58
CA VAL A 40 -6.47 -0.02 14.24
C VAL A 40 -6.61 1.42 13.74
N ASP A 41 -7.70 1.76 13.04
CA ASP A 41 -7.94 3.13 12.56
C ASP A 41 -8.43 4.07 13.68
N CYS A 42 -9.07 3.53 14.70
CA CYS A 42 -9.48 4.29 15.89
C CYS A 42 -8.28 4.71 16.75
N ASN A 43 -7.18 3.94 16.75
CA ASN A 43 -5.96 4.18 17.52
C ASN A 43 -4.85 4.96 16.77
N MET A 44 -5.18 5.53 15.61
CA MET A 44 -4.32 6.51 14.97
C MET A 44 -4.45 7.83 15.73
N GLY A 45 -3.36 8.33 16.33
CA GLY A 45 -3.37 9.61 17.05
C GLY A 45 -4.03 10.70 16.20
N ASP A 46 -4.78 11.61 16.82
CA ASP A 46 -5.63 12.59 16.12
C ASP A 46 -4.86 13.38 15.05
N ASP A 47 -3.55 13.61 15.28
CA ASP A 47 -2.62 14.24 14.35
C ASP A 47 -2.49 13.48 13.02
N CYS A 48 -2.38 12.16 13.04
CA CYS A 48 -2.21 11.33 11.86
C CYS A 48 -3.49 11.31 11.00
N LYS A 49 -4.66 11.26 11.65
CA LYS A 49 -5.96 11.39 10.97
C LYS A 49 -6.09 12.77 10.32
N ALA A 50 -5.66 13.83 11.01
CA ALA A 50 -5.68 15.18 10.47
C ALA A 50 -4.77 15.36 9.25
N ILE A 51 -3.54 14.82 9.29
CA ILE A 51 -2.60 14.84 8.16
C ILE A 51 -3.19 14.09 6.96
N MET A 52 -3.75 12.91 7.19
CA MET A 52 -4.36 12.10 6.12
C MET A 52 -5.55 12.81 5.47
N ARG A 53 -6.45 13.40 6.27
CA ARG A 53 -7.57 14.20 5.75
C ARG A 53 -7.10 15.40 4.95
N ARG A 54 -6.01 16.06 5.36
CA ARG A 54 -5.44 17.19 4.61
C ARG A 54 -4.85 16.72 3.29
N LEU A 55 -4.12 15.60 3.29
CA LEU A 55 -3.55 15.02 2.07
C LEU A 55 -4.65 14.67 1.06
N GLN A 56 -5.75 14.07 1.50
CA GLN A 56 -6.91 13.77 0.64
C GLN A 56 -7.51 15.03 -0.01
N LYS A 57 -7.62 16.13 0.75
CA LYS A 57 -8.09 17.41 0.20
C LYS A 57 -7.15 17.95 -0.87
N ILE A 58 -5.84 17.91 -0.60
CA ILE A 58 -4.82 18.35 -1.57
C ILE A 58 -4.85 17.50 -2.83
N ASP A 59 -4.96 16.17 -2.69
CA ASP A 59 -5.05 15.26 -3.83
C ASP A 59 -6.28 15.56 -4.70
N PHE A 60 -7.43 15.85 -4.08
CA PHE A 60 -8.61 16.31 -4.80
C PHE A 60 -8.37 17.66 -5.51
N SER A 61 -7.81 18.65 -4.81
CA SER A 61 -7.49 19.96 -5.41
C SER A 61 -6.52 19.85 -6.59
N ILE A 62 -5.56 18.93 -6.55
CA ILE A 62 -4.63 18.69 -7.66
C ILE A 62 -5.40 18.21 -8.89
N VAL A 63 -6.25 17.20 -8.73
CA VAL A 63 -7.06 16.66 -9.84
C VAL A 63 -7.98 17.73 -10.42
N ASP A 64 -8.63 18.51 -9.57
CA ASP A 64 -9.49 19.63 -9.99
C ASP A 64 -8.70 20.70 -10.78
N THR A 65 -7.49 21.03 -10.32
CA THR A 65 -6.62 21.99 -11.00
C THR A 65 -6.14 21.45 -12.35
N VAL A 66 -5.83 20.16 -12.44
CA VAL A 66 -5.44 19.51 -13.71
C VAL A 66 -6.60 19.58 -14.70
N LEU A 67 -7.82 19.26 -14.26
CA LEU A 67 -9.02 19.35 -15.10
C LEU A 67 -9.26 20.78 -15.61
N TYR A 68 -8.99 21.79 -14.78
CA TYR A 68 -9.05 23.19 -15.21
C TYR A 68 -7.97 23.54 -16.25
N LEU A 69 -6.75 23.05 -16.05
CA LEU A 69 -5.61 23.26 -16.96
C LEU A 69 -5.80 22.59 -18.32
N ASP A 70 -6.54 21.47 -18.39
CA ASP A 70 -6.93 20.84 -19.66
C ASP A 70 -7.73 21.80 -20.56
N ALA A 71 -8.56 22.65 -19.96
CA ALA A 71 -9.33 23.67 -20.68
C ALA A 71 -8.51 24.95 -20.93
N TYR A 72 -7.60 25.32 -20.02
CA TYR A 72 -6.86 26.59 -20.06
C TYR A 72 -5.35 26.39 -19.77
N PRO A 73 -4.57 25.82 -20.71
CA PRO A 73 -3.18 25.42 -20.45
C PRO A 73 -2.22 26.59 -20.19
N GLU A 74 -2.53 27.79 -20.70
CA GLU A 74 -1.67 28.98 -20.55
C GLU A 74 -1.96 29.79 -19.26
N CYS A 75 -2.89 29.32 -18.43
CA CYS A 75 -3.28 30.02 -17.21
C CYS A 75 -2.18 29.95 -16.14
N LYS A 76 -1.31 30.97 -16.11
CA LYS A 76 -0.18 31.08 -15.15
C LYS A 76 -0.60 30.88 -13.68
N LYS A 77 -1.73 31.44 -13.28
CA LYS A 77 -2.25 31.31 -11.90
C LYS A 77 -2.58 29.87 -11.53
N ALA A 78 -3.17 29.10 -12.46
CA ALA A 78 -3.50 27.70 -12.23
C ALA A 78 -2.23 26.83 -12.17
N LEU A 79 -1.22 27.13 -13.00
CA LEU A 79 0.09 26.47 -12.93
C LEU A 79 0.83 26.73 -11.61
N GLU A 80 0.86 27.98 -11.15
CA GLU A 80 1.43 28.34 -9.86
C GLU A 80 0.71 27.62 -8.70
N TYR A 81 -0.62 27.57 -8.75
CA TYR A 81 -1.42 26.85 -7.77
C TYR A 81 -1.13 25.34 -7.79
N TYR A 82 -1.05 24.72 -8.96
CA TYR A 82 -0.68 23.32 -9.13
C TYR A 82 0.68 23.00 -8.51
N HIS A 83 1.72 23.79 -8.81
CA HIS A 83 3.04 23.59 -8.21
C HIS A 83 3.04 23.75 -6.69
N LYS A 84 2.28 24.71 -6.16
CA LYS A 84 2.11 24.89 -4.72
C LYS A 84 1.47 23.64 -4.09
N LEU A 85 0.43 23.08 -4.71
CA LEU A 85 -0.22 21.87 -4.22
C LEU A 85 0.72 20.66 -4.24
N LEU A 86 1.56 20.51 -5.27
CA LEU A 86 2.55 19.43 -5.33
C LEU A 86 3.56 19.52 -4.18
N SER A 87 4.06 20.73 -3.89
CA SER A 87 4.98 20.93 -2.76
C SER A 87 4.33 20.63 -1.41
N GLU A 88 3.07 21.05 -1.22
CA GLU A 88 2.32 20.76 0.00
C GLU A 88 2.03 19.26 0.15
N ARG A 89 1.68 18.59 -0.94
CA ARG A 89 1.46 17.14 -0.98
C ARG A 89 2.69 16.39 -0.49
N GLU A 90 3.87 16.72 -1.01
CA GLU A 90 5.12 16.04 -0.64
C GLU A 90 5.48 16.24 0.84
N ALA A 91 5.31 17.46 1.35
CA ALA A 91 5.51 17.75 2.78
C ALA A 91 4.57 16.91 3.67
N LEU A 92 3.30 16.76 3.28
CA LEU A 92 2.34 15.94 4.00
C LEU A 92 2.64 14.44 3.89
N ARG A 93 3.11 13.96 2.73
CA ARG A 93 3.57 12.57 2.57
C ARG A 93 4.72 12.26 3.52
N SER A 94 5.74 13.11 3.52
CA SER A 94 6.90 12.97 4.41
C SER A 94 6.50 13.01 5.90
N ALA A 95 5.60 13.93 6.27
CA ALA A 95 5.09 14.02 7.65
C ALA A 95 4.32 12.75 8.07
N LEU A 96 3.54 12.17 7.18
CA LEU A 96 2.75 10.97 7.48
C LEU A 96 3.63 9.71 7.53
N ALA A 97 4.64 9.59 6.65
CA ALA A 97 5.62 8.51 6.72
C ALA A 97 6.40 8.54 8.05
N SER A 98 6.91 9.72 8.43
CA SER A 98 7.71 9.90 9.65
C SER A 98 6.89 9.75 10.95
N LYS A 99 5.68 10.31 11.01
CA LYS A 99 4.87 10.34 12.23
C LYS A 99 3.93 9.14 12.38
N CYS A 100 3.38 8.64 11.28
CA CYS A 100 2.28 7.69 11.30
C CYS A 100 2.69 6.29 10.85
N LYS A 101 3.92 6.10 10.35
CA LYS A 101 4.52 4.82 9.94
C LYS A 101 3.56 3.98 9.08
N ARG A 102 2.88 4.63 8.14
CA ARG A 102 1.92 3.99 7.24
C ARG A 102 2.46 4.01 5.82
N PRO A 103 2.52 2.86 5.13
CA PRO A 103 2.91 2.82 3.73
C PRO A 103 1.87 3.55 2.88
N MET A 104 2.30 4.49 2.05
CA MET A 104 1.46 5.24 1.11
C MET A 104 1.54 4.71 -0.32
N SER A 105 2.52 3.85 -0.60
CA SER A 105 2.56 3.08 -1.83
C SER A 105 2.90 1.61 -1.54
N PRO A 106 2.55 0.69 -2.44
CA PRO A 106 2.97 -0.70 -2.37
C PRO A 106 4.51 -0.88 -2.30
N PHE A 107 5.26 0.13 -2.72
CA PHE A 107 6.73 0.09 -2.76
C PHE A 107 7.37 0.50 -1.43
N GLU A 108 6.59 0.95 -0.44
CA GLU A 108 7.06 1.46 0.87
C GLU A 108 6.86 0.43 2.00
N ASN A 109 6.92 -0.87 1.68
CA ASN A 109 6.77 -1.92 2.68
C ASN A 109 8.12 -2.19 3.38
N ASP A 110 8.27 -1.68 4.59
CA ASP A 110 9.50 -1.84 5.39
C ASP A 110 9.60 -3.20 6.11
N SER A 111 8.57 -4.06 6.05
CA SER A 111 8.55 -5.32 6.78
C SER A 111 8.90 -6.53 5.92
N ASP A 112 9.92 -7.28 6.33
CA ASP A 112 10.37 -8.50 5.62
C ASP A 112 9.37 -9.68 5.75
N CYS A 113 8.47 -9.60 6.73
CA CYS A 113 7.57 -10.68 7.12
C CYS A 113 6.08 -10.31 7.07
N SER A 114 5.73 -9.08 6.65
CA SER A 114 4.34 -8.66 6.49
C SER A 114 4.14 -7.82 5.25
N TRP A 115 2.91 -7.84 4.73
CA TRP A 115 2.45 -6.93 3.68
C TRP A 115 1.62 -5.84 4.34
N ASP A 116 2.28 -4.80 4.82
CA ASP A 116 1.63 -3.74 5.61
C ASP A 116 0.73 -2.84 4.75
N TRP A 117 0.89 -2.86 3.42
CA TRP A 117 0.02 -2.15 2.47
C TRP A 117 -1.47 -2.51 2.60
N ILE A 118 -1.80 -3.77 2.93
CA ILE A 118 -3.19 -4.23 3.12
C ILE A 118 -3.61 -4.24 4.60
N SER A 119 -2.74 -3.83 5.51
CA SER A 119 -2.98 -3.94 6.95
C SER A 119 -3.97 -2.89 7.49
N SER A 120 -4.16 -1.78 6.77
CA SER A 120 -5.12 -0.74 7.14
C SER A 120 -6.50 -1.07 6.59
N PRO A 121 -7.58 -0.82 7.36
CA PRO A 121 -8.94 -1.02 6.87
C PRO A 121 -9.23 -0.01 5.75
N TRP A 122 -9.96 -0.43 4.74
CA TRP A 122 -10.27 0.44 3.61
C TRP A 122 -11.41 1.42 3.98
N PRO A 123 -11.44 2.64 3.42
CA PRO A 123 -12.47 3.63 3.76
C PRO A 123 -13.91 3.17 3.54
N TRP A 124 -14.16 2.27 2.58
CA TRP A 124 -15.50 1.70 2.32
C TRP A 124 -15.88 0.56 3.28
N GLU A 125 -14.91 -0.08 3.92
CA GLU A 125 -15.17 -1.12 4.93
C GLU A 125 -15.80 -0.55 6.21
N ALA A 126 -15.69 0.77 6.42
CA ALA A 126 -16.31 1.49 7.53
C ALA A 126 -17.83 1.72 7.36
N SER A 127 -18.40 1.49 6.17
CA SER A 127 -19.82 1.77 5.86
C SER A 127 -20.77 0.58 6.10
N ALA A 128 -20.25 -0.55 6.56
CA ALA A 128 -21.01 -1.79 6.72
C ALA A 128 -21.37 -2.16 8.17
N ASN A 129 -21.43 -1.18 9.08
CA ASN A 129 -21.95 -1.33 10.45
C ASN A 129 -22.83 -0.16 10.84
#